data_AF-A0A944BWM6-F1
#
_entry.id   AF-A0A944BWM6-F1
#
_cell.length_a   1.000
_cell.length_b   1.000
_cell.length_c   1.000
_cell.angle_alpha   90.00
_cell.angle_beta   90.00
_cell.angle_gamma   90.00
#
_symmetry.space_group_name_H-M   'P 1'
#
loop_
_entity.id
_entity.type
_entity.pdbx_description
1 polymer ?
#
loop_
_entity_poly.entity_id
_entity_poly.type
_entity_poly.pdbx_seq_one_letter_code
_entity_poly.pdbx_strand_id
1 'polypeptide(L)'
;REDIGRPDRDNVIDGYINQNEEDVCADGVWERYFTVKPEPFTHEEQMAYLATKTNVALGSDAFFPFSDNIERAFRSGVKYIAEPGGSIRDDVVIECCDKHGMAMAFTGMRLFHH
;
A
#
# COMPACT_ATOMS: atom_id res chain seq x y z
N ARG A 1 17.11 5.53 19.07
CA ARG A 1 17.58 6.33 20.23
C ARG A 1 16.79 7.64 20.28
N GLU A 2 16.80 8.39 21.38
CA GLU A 2 16.02 9.65 21.49
C GLU A 2 16.78 10.88 20.96
N ASP A 3 18.11 10.78 20.83
CA ASP A 3 19.02 11.87 20.43
C ASP A 3 19.21 12.01 18.90
N ILE A 4 18.57 11.15 18.10
CA ILE A 4 18.66 11.21 16.64
C ILE A 4 17.72 12.28 16.07
N GLY A 5 18.22 12.98 15.05
CA GLY A 5 17.41 13.93 14.29
C GLY A 5 16.20 13.25 13.64
N ARG A 6 15.09 13.98 13.53
CA ARG A 6 13.89 13.49 12.84
C ARG A 6 14.17 13.02 11.40
N PRO A 7 14.94 13.75 10.56
CA PRO A 7 15.23 13.29 9.20
C PRO A 7 15.96 11.94 9.15
N ASP A 8 16.97 11.77 10.01
CA ASP A 8 17.74 10.51 10.05
C ASP A 8 16.88 9.33 10.50
N ARG A 9 16.02 9.55 11.50
CA ARG A 9 15.05 8.55 11.95
C ARG A 9 14.09 8.15 10.84
N ASP A 10 13.52 9.12 10.13
CA ASP A 10 12.54 8.87 9.07
C ASP A 10 13.19 8.08 7.91
N ASN A 11 14.41 8.46 7.50
CA ASN A 11 15.18 7.76 6.46
C ASN A 11 15.51 6.32 6.85
N VAL A 12 15.89 6.08 8.10
CA VAL A 12 16.26 4.74 8.59
C VAL A 12 15.03 3.84 8.68
N ILE A 13 13.89 4.37 9.15
CA ILE A 13 12.62 3.62 9.17
C ILE A 13 12.20 3.27 7.74
N ASP A 14 12.29 4.22 6.80
CA ASP A 14 11.95 3.99 5.40
C ASP A 14 12.83 2.90 4.78
N GLY A 15 14.15 2.97 4.98
CA GLY A 15 15.08 1.95 4.53
C GLY A 15 14.75 0.57 5.12
N TYR A 16 14.43 0.51 6.41
CA TYR A 16 14.10 -0.73 7.11
C TYR A 16 12.80 -1.39 6.63
N ILE A 17 11.78 -0.63 6.24
CA ILE A 17 10.48 -1.19 5.78
C ILE A 17 10.42 -1.41 4.26
N ASN A 18 11.30 -0.78 3.48
CA ASN A 18 11.30 -0.82 2.01
C ASN A 18 12.34 -1.80 1.41
N GLN A 19 12.57 -2.94 2.06
CA GLN A 19 13.48 -4.00 1.58
C GLN A 19 14.96 -3.58 1.49
N ASN A 20 15.38 -2.54 2.21
CA ASN A 20 16.77 -2.11 2.33
C ASN A 20 17.27 -2.27 3.79
N GLU A 21 16.69 -3.22 4.53
CA GLU A 21 17.02 -3.46 5.93
C GLU A 21 18.48 -3.89 6.12
N GLU A 22 19.09 -4.56 5.15
CA GLU A 22 20.49 -4.98 5.22
C GLU A 22 21.44 -3.77 5.31
N ASP A 23 21.13 -2.67 4.60
CA ASP A 23 21.94 -1.46 4.59
C ASP A 23 21.86 -0.72 5.94
N VAL A 24 20.66 -0.63 6.52
CA VAL A 24 20.43 0.08 7.80
C VAL A 24 20.73 -0.78 9.02
N CYS A 25 20.71 -2.11 8.88
CA CYS A 25 21.02 -3.08 9.94
C CYS A 25 22.46 -3.63 9.85
N ALA A 26 23.27 -3.18 8.89
CA ALA A 26 24.67 -3.58 8.79
C ALA A 26 25.46 -3.24 10.08
N ASP A 27 26.43 -4.09 10.42
CA ASP A 27 27.27 -3.89 11.60
C ASP A 27 28.09 -2.60 11.46
N GLY A 28 28.08 -1.76 12.50
CA GLY A 28 28.69 -0.42 12.49
C GLY A 28 27.81 0.69 11.89
N VAL A 29 26.66 0.34 11.31
CA VAL A 29 25.64 1.28 10.80
C VAL A 29 24.47 1.37 11.77
N TRP A 30 23.90 0.23 12.19
CA TRP A 30 22.68 0.21 12.99
C TRP A 30 22.85 0.89 14.36
N GLU A 31 24.04 0.82 14.96
CA GLU A 31 24.37 1.41 16.27
C GLU A 31 24.27 2.94 16.27
N ARG A 32 24.33 3.56 15.09
CA ARG A 32 24.16 5.00 14.91
C ARG A 32 22.71 5.43 15.13
N TYR A 33 21.75 4.53 14.89
CA TYR A 33 20.33 4.84 14.80
C TYR A 33 19.49 4.14 15.87
N PHE A 34 19.77 2.87 16.15
CA PHE A 34 19.01 2.04 17.08
C PHE A 34 19.74 1.82 18.41
N THR A 35 18.98 1.59 19.48
CA THR A 35 19.52 1.16 20.78
C THR A 35 19.74 -0.35 20.83
N VAL A 36 18.99 -1.10 20.02
CA VAL A 36 19.06 -2.55 19.86
C VAL A 36 18.87 -2.81 18.37
N LYS A 37 19.67 -3.70 17.80
CA LYS A 37 19.56 -4.09 16.38
C LYS A 37 18.17 -4.69 16.14
N PRO A 38 17.35 -4.14 15.24
CA PRO A 38 16.08 -4.73 14.92
C PRO A 38 16.29 -5.99 14.07
N GLU A 39 15.51 -7.03 14.36
CA GLU A 39 15.44 -8.21 13.49
C GLU A 39 14.62 -7.86 12.24
N PRO A 40 15.03 -8.27 11.02
CA PRO A 40 14.22 -8.08 9.82
C PRO A 40 12.82 -8.68 9.97
N PHE A 41 11.79 -7.97 9.50
CA PHE A 41 10.45 -8.56 9.41
C PHE A 41 10.45 -9.69 8.39
N THR A 42 10.00 -10.86 8.81
CA THR A 42 9.73 -11.94 7.87
C THR A 42 8.59 -11.56 6.91
N HIS A 43 8.58 -12.17 5.73
CA HIS A 43 7.47 -11.96 4.78
C HIS A 43 6.11 -12.28 5.40
N GLU A 44 6.04 -13.30 6.26
CA GLU A 44 4.80 -13.69 6.95
C GLU A 44 4.33 -12.61 7.93
N GLU A 45 5.24 -12.01 8.71
CA GLU A 45 4.91 -10.89 9.62
C GLU A 45 4.43 -9.66 8.85
N GLN A 46 5.09 -9.32 7.75
CA GLN A 46 4.68 -8.22 6.88
C GLN A 46 3.27 -8.46 6.33
N MET A 47 3.01 -9.66 5.81
CA MET A 47 1.70 -10.03 5.26
C MET A 47 0.62 -10.07 6.34
N ALA A 48 0.92 -10.61 7.52
CA ALA A 48 0.01 -10.63 8.66
C ALA A 48 -0.35 -9.20 9.11
N TYR A 49 0.64 -8.31 9.19
CA TYR A 49 0.42 -6.91 9.50
C TYR A 49 -0.43 -6.21 8.44
N LEU A 50 -0.12 -6.39 7.16
CA LEU A 50 -0.88 -5.81 6.05
C LEU A 50 -2.32 -6.32 6.01
N ALA A 51 -2.56 -7.59 6.37
CA ALA A 51 -3.91 -8.16 6.47
C ALA A 51 -4.77 -7.49 7.58
N THR A 52 -4.17 -6.82 8.56
CA THR A 52 -4.92 -6.04 9.57
C THR A 52 -5.42 -4.70 9.04
N LYS A 53 -4.95 -4.24 7.88
CA LYS A 53 -5.37 -2.97 7.29
C LYS A 53 -6.68 -3.16 6.54
N THR A 54 -7.70 -2.42 6.94
CA THR A 54 -9.05 -2.47 6.37
C THR A 54 -9.62 -1.07 6.22
N ASN A 55 -10.74 -0.94 5.49
CA ASN A 55 -11.45 0.33 5.25
C ASN A 55 -10.62 1.36 4.47
N VAL A 56 -9.76 0.90 3.57
CA VAL A 56 -9.00 1.78 2.68
C VAL A 56 -9.89 2.27 1.54
N ALA A 57 -9.71 3.52 1.14
CA ALA A 57 -10.34 4.12 -0.03
C ALA A 57 -9.32 4.23 -1.18
N LEU A 58 -9.75 3.92 -2.40
CA LEU A 58 -8.95 4.00 -3.62
C LEU A 58 -9.64 4.92 -4.62
N GLY A 59 -8.89 5.88 -5.17
CA GLY A 59 -9.33 6.71 -6.30
C GLY A 59 -8.47 6.42 -7.53
N SER A 60 -9.12 6.27 -8.69
CA SER A 60 -8.46 6.15 -9.99
C SER A 60 -8.77 7.36 -10.87
N ASP A 61 -7.76 7.89 -11.57
CA ASP A 61 -7.88 9.02 -12.48
C ASP A 61 -8.48 8.64 -13.85
N ALA A 62 -8.39 7.35 -14.20
CA ALA A 62 -8.96 6.71 -15.37
C ALA A 62 -9.74 5.45 -14.99
N PHE A 63 -10.49 4.90 -15.95
CA PHE A 63 -11.25 3.67 -15.71
C PHE A 63 -10.32 2.45 -15.51
N PHE A 64 -10.76 1.45 -14.76
CA PHE A 64 -10.11 0.15 -14.65
C PHE A 64 -10.44 -0.73 -15.86
N PRO A 65 -9.44 -1.20 -16.61
CA PRO A 65 -9.70 -2.02 -17.80
C PRO A 65 -10.08 -3.47 -17.45
N PHE A 66 -9.62 -3.98 -16.29
CA PHE A 66 -9.78 -5.37 -15.86
C PHE A 66 -9.90 -5.48 -14.33
N SER A 67 -10.48 -6.59 -13.85
CA SER A 67 -10.74 -6.87 -12.43
C SER A 67 -9.48 -7.16 -11.59
N ASP A 68 -8.33 -7.39 -12.21
CA ASP A 68 -7.05 -7.59 -11.51
C ASP A 68 -6.66 -6.40 -10.63
N ASN A 69 -7.01 -5.18 -11.05
CA ASN A 69 -6.87 -3.96 -10.25
C ASN A 69 -7.67 -4.03 -8.95
N ILE A 70 -8.90 -4.57 -9.01
CA ILE A 70 -9.78 -4.73 -7.86
C ILE A 70 -9.28 -5.84 -6.93
N GLU A 71 -8.85 -6.98 -7.48
CA GLU A 71 -8.24 -8.07 -6.70
C GLU A 71 -6.97 -7.58 -5.98
N ARG A 72 -6.13 -6.78 -6.64
CA ARG A 72 -4.94 -6.18 -6.02
C ARG A 72 -5.32 -5.16 -4.94
N ALA A 73 -6.33 -4.34 -5.17
CA ALA A 73 -6.82 -3.35 -4.21
C ALA A 73 -7.39 -4.02 -2.95
N PHE A 74 -8.17 -5.09 -3.11
CA PHE A 74 -8.72 -5.87 -2.02
C PHE A 74 -7.64 -6.42 -1.09
N ARG A 75 -6.52 -6.90 -1.64
CA ARG A 75 -5.35 -7.37 -0.86
C ARG A 75 -4.69 -6.28 0.00
N SER A 76 -4.99 -5.00 -0.26
CA SER A 76 -4.53 -3.86 0.54
C SER A 76 -5.62 -3.29 1.45
N GLY A 77 -6.72 -4.02 1.68
CA GLY A 77 -7.77 -3.62 2.62
C GLY A 77 -8.77 -2.61 2.05
N VAL A 78 -8.78 -2.42 0.73
CA VAL A 78 -9.70 -1.47 0.08
C VAL A 78 -11.14 -1.95 0.24
N LYS A 79 -12.02 -1.01 0.61
CA LYS A 79 -13.47 -1.20 0.72
C LYS A 79 -14.28 -0.19 -0.07
N TYR A 80 -13.65 0.90 -0.51
CA TYR A 80 -14.30 1.99 -1.23
C TYR A 80 -13.47 2.36 -2.45
N ILE A 81 -14.08 2.38 -3.63
CA ILE A 81 -13.44 2.72 -4.90
C ILE A 81 -14.22 3.86 -5.57
N ALA A 82 -13.49 4.84 -6.10
CA ALA A 82 -14.02 5.86 -6.98
C ALA A 82 -13.21 5.89 -8.29
N GLU A 83 -13.89 5.77 -9.42
CA GLU A 83 -13.27 5.83 -10.74
C GLU A 83 -14.21 6.47 -11.77
N PRO A 84 -13.74 6.87 -12.96
CA PRO A 84 -14.60 7.53 -13.95
C PRO A 84 -15.68 6.62 -14.56
N GLY A 85 -15.44 5.31 -14.62
CA GLY A 85 -16.20 4.38 -15.46
C GLY A 85 -15.95 4.57 -16.96
N GLY A 86 -16.57 3.73 -17.79
CA GLY A 86 -16.46 3.78 -19.24
C GLY A 86 -15.55 2.72 -19.85
N SER A 87 -15.17 1.69 -19.09
CA SER A 87 -14.55 0.50 -19.66
C SER A 87 -15.60 -0.32 -20.41
N ILE A 88 -15.19 -1.01 -21.48
CA ILE A 88 -16.02 -2.03 -22.13
C ILE A 88 -16.32 -3.19 -21.16
N ARG A 89 -15.49 -3.34 -20.12
CA ARG A 89 -15.54 -4.43 -19.12
C ARG A 89 -15.93 -3.94 -17.72
N ASP A 90 -16.65 -2.82 -17.62
CA ASP A 90 -17.11 -2.29 -16.33
C ASP A 90 -17.94 -3.34 -15.55
N ASP A 91 -18.68 -4.20 -16.26
CA ASP A 91 -19.44 -5.32 -15.68
C ASP A 91 -18.56 -6.28 -14.87
N VAL A 92 -17.42 -6.69 -15.43
CA VAL A 92 -16.46 -7.61 -14.77
C VAL A 92 -15.78 -6.93 -13.57
N VAL A 93 -15.56 -5.63 -13.66
CA VAL A 93 -14.95 -4.82 -12.59
C VAL A 93 -15.94 -4.67 -11.42
N ILE A 94 -17.20 -4.34 -11.71
CA ILE A 94 -18.29 -4.24 -10.72
C ILE A 94 -18.53 -5.59 -10.04
N GLU A 95 -18.61 -6.69 -10.80
CA GLU A 95 -18.80 -8.03 -10.25
C GLU A 95 -17.67 -8.39 -9.26
N CYS A 96 -16.43 -8.00 -9.55
CA CYS A 96 -15.31 -8.20 -8.65
C CYS A 96 -15.44 -7.38 -7.36
N CYS A 97 -15.92 -6.15 -7.43
CA CYS A 97 -16.22 -5.35 -6.24
C CYS A 97 -17.33 -5.99 -5.39
N ASP A 98 -18.42 -6.42 -6.01
CA ASP A 98 -19.54 -7.06 -5.33
C ASP A 98 -19.12 -8.36 -4.64
N LYS A 99 -18.32 -9.20 -5.31
CA LYS A 99 -17.73 -10.42 -4.76
C LYS A 99 -16.98 -10.18 -3.45
N HIS A 100 -16.29 -9.05 -3.33
CA HIS A 100 -15.48 -8.68 -2.15
C HIS A 100 -16.20 -7.76 -1.16
N GLY A 101 -17.49 -7.44 -1.42
CA GLY A 101 -18.28 -6.51 -0.63
C GLY A 101 -17.64 -5.12 -0.56
N MET A 102 -17.18 -4.62 -1.70
CA MET A 102 -16.58 -3.30 -1.86
C MET A 102 -17.59 -2.35 -2.50
N ALA A 103 -17.62 -1.10 -2.04
CA ALA A 103 -18.43 -0.07 -2.69
C ALA A 103 -17.63 0.57 -3.83
N MET A 104 -18.24 0.69 -5.01
CA MET A 104 -17.67 1.36 -6.17
C MET A 104 -18.58 2.52 -6.60
N ALA A 105 -17.98 3.67 -6.88
CA ALA A 105 -18.66 4.86 -7.37
C ALA A 105 -18.07 5.31 -8.72
N PHE A 106 -18.93 5.41 -9.73
CA PHE A 106 -18.57 6.00 -11.02
C PHE A 106 -18.73 7.52 -10.98
N THR A 107 -17.63 8.24 -11.22
CA THR A 107 -17.57 9.70 -11.14
C THR A 107 -17.92 10.39 -12.45
N GLY A 108 -17.76 9.71 -13.60
CA GLY A 108 -17.90 10.30 -14.92
C GLY A 108 -16.84 11.36 -15.26
N MET A 109 -15.78 11.49 -14.46
CA MET A 109 -14.74 12.52 -14.62
C MET A 109 -13.35 11.90 -14.60
N ARG A 110 -12.59 12.09 -15.68
CA ARG A 110 -11.17 11.70 -15.75
C ARG A 110 -10.26 12.81 -15.22
N LEU A 111 -9.20 12.45 -14.51
CA LEU A 111 -8.31 13.39 -13.80
C LEU A 111 -6.87 13.36 -14.34
N PHE A 112 -6.71 13.33 -15.66
CA PHE A 112 -5.39 13.36 -16.28
C PHE A 112 -4.64 14.67 -16.03
N HIS A 113 -3.38 14.54 -15.64
CA HIS A 113 -2.42 15.61 -15.49
C HIS A 113 -1.10 15.19 -16.15
N HIS A 114 -0.56 16.05 -17.03
CA HIS A 114 0.63 15.77 -17.85
C HIS A 114 1.80 16.63 -17.38
#